data_AF-A0AA37T769-F1
#
_entry.id   AF-A0AA37T769-F1
#
_cell.length_a   1.000
_cell.length_b   1.000
_cell.length_c   1.000
_cell.angle_alpha   90.00
_cell.angle_beta   90.00
_cell.angle_gamma   90.00
#
_symmetry.space_group_name_H-M   'P 1'
#
loop_
_entity.id
_entity.type
_entity.pdbx_description
1 polymer ?
#
loop_
_entity_poly.entity_id
_entity_poly.type
_entity_poly.pdbx_seq_one_letter_code
_entity_poly.pdbx_strand_id
1 'polypeptide(L)'
;MFAVVMLASIVFWELFIVVKANSTAKELLGITKQSLGVIRSESMDDDEKAIAMQKNSLNMLKQVFLCCLKIMAALFGSFVVFYMAHITGGWTLEELALYSVNPIVLIAVVILLVVYGKIRHAVIGKRIQ
;
A
#
# COMPACT_ATOMS: atom_id res chain seq x y z
N MET A 1 -17.18 15.35 9.69
CA MET A 1 -16.82 13.96 9.32
C MET A 1 -16.20 13.84 7.92
N PHE A 2 -16.85 14.29 6.83
CA PHE A 2 -16.30 14.14 5.47
C PHE A 2 -14.86 14.67 5.29
N ALA A 3 -14.59 15.89 5.76
CA ALA A 3 -13.25 16.49 5.70
C ALA A 3 -12.18 15.66 6.43
N VAL A 4 -12.55 15.02 7.55
CA VAL A 4 -11.65 14.15 8.32
C VAL A 4 -11.30 12.91 7.52
N VAL A 5 -12.29 12.25 6.89
CA VAL A 5 -12.07 11.08 6.04
C VAL A 5 -11.22 11.44 4.83
N MET A 6 -11.46 12.59 4.20
CA MET A 6 -10.62 13.07 3.09
C MET A 6 -9.16 13.29 3.54
N LEU A 7 -8.95 13.97 4.67
CA LEU A 7 -7.61 14.24 5.17
C LEU A 7 -6.87 12.95 5.55
N ALA A 8 -7.54 12.04 6.26
CA ALA A 8 -6.99 10.73 6.60
C ALA A 8 -6.61 9.94 5.34
N SER A 9 -7.43 10.01 4.29
CA SER A 9 -7.17 9.34 3.01
C SER A 9 -5.98 9.94 2.25
N ILE A 10 -5.83 11.27 2.27
CA ILE A 10 -4.66 11.94 1.67
C ILE A 10 -3.38 11.58 2.44
N VAL A 11 -3.44 11.58 3.78
CA VAL A 11 -2.32 11.17 4.63
C VAL A 11 -1.95 9.71 4.34
N PHE A 12 -2.94 8.81 4.24
CA PHE A 12 -2.71 7.42 3.84
C PHE A 12 -1.97 7.34 2.51
N TRP A 13 -2.45 8.06 1.49
CA TRP A 13 -1.88 8.06 0.16
C TRP A 13 -0.43 8.55 0.14
N GLU A 14 -0.12 9.67 0.80
CA GLU A 14 1.26 10.18 0.88
C GLU A 14 2.17 9.23 1.66
N LEU A 15 1.73 8.69 2.80
CA LEU A 15 2.50 7.70 3.56
C LEU A 15 2.75 6.43 2.73
N PHE A 16 1.74 5.95 2.01
CA PHE A 16 1.86 4.79 1.14
C PHE A 16 2.93 5.00 0.05
N ILE A 17 3.01 6.21 -0.52
CA ILE A 17 4.05 6.59 -1.49
C ILE A 17 5.42 6.70 -0.81
N VAL A 18 5.52 7.43 0.31
CA VAL A 18 6.79 7.68 1.04
C VAL A 18 7.43 6.37 1.49
N VAL A 19 6.62 5.45 2.01
CA VAL A 19 7.05 4.15 2.48
C VAL A 19 7.42 3.20 1.30
N LYS A 20 7.21 3.64 0.05
CA LYS A 20 7.52 2.91 -1.18
C LYS A 20 6.90 1.52 -1.19
N ALA A 21 5.66 1.38 -0.72
CA ALA A 21 4.95 0.11 -0.75
C ALA A 21 4.83 -0.45 -2.19
N ASN A 22 4.69 0.44 -3.18
CA ASN A 22 4.69 0.08 -4.60
C ASN A 22 6.02 -0.54 -5.07
N SER A 23 7.17 -0.14 -4.51
CA SER A 23 8.46 -0.78 -4.85
C SER A 23 8.47 -2.24 -4.40
N THR A 24 8.01 -2.49 -3.18
CA THR A 24 7.93 -3.84 -2.61
C THR A 24 6.94 -4.73 -3.39
N ALA A 25 5.82 -4.18 -3.85
CA ALA A 25 4.91 -4.88 -4.74
C ALA A 25 5.56 -5.27 -6.07
N LYS A 26 6.37 -4.38 -6.67
CA LYS A 26 7.12 -4.68 -7.90
C LYS A 26 8.20 -5.74 -7.67
N GLU A 27 8.89 -5.70 -6.53
CA GLU A 27 9.87 -6.71 -6.13
C GLU A 27 9.23 -8.09 -5.97
N LEU A 28 8.03 -8.16 -5.36
CA LEU A 28 7.24 -9.40 -5.28
C LEU A 28 6.93 -9.97 -6.67
N LEU A 29 6.45 -9.13 -7.60
CA LEU A 29 6.21 -9.54 -8.98
C LEU A 29 7.49 -10.06 -9.67
N GLY A 30 8.63 -9.43 -9.37
CA GLY A 30 9.94 -9.88 -9.83
C GLY A 30 10.30 -11.29 -9.33
N ILE A 31 10.09 -11.55 -8.03
CA ILE A 31 10.32 -12.88 -7.44
C ILE A 31 9.37 -13.91 -8.04
N THR A 32 8.10 -13.59 -8.23
CA THR A 32 7.14 -14.51 -8.90
C THR A 32 7.60 -14.88 -10.30
N LYS A 33 8.09 -13.90 -11.09
CA LYS A 33 8.65 -14.17 -12.42
C LYS A 33 9.89 -15.05 -12.36
N GLN A 34 10.78 -14.83 -11.39
CA GLN A 34 11.96 -15.68 -11.18
C GLN A 34 11.55 -17.12 -10.82
N SER A 35 10.59 -17.30 -9.91
CA SER A 35 10.07 -18.63 -9.57
C SER A 35 9.48 -19.35 -10.78
N LEU A 36 8.70 -18.66 -11.62
CA LEU A 36 8.18 -19.24 -12.87
C LEU A 36 9.30 -19.60 -13.85
N GLY A 37 10.37 -18.80 -13.90
CA GLY A 37 11.57 -19.10 -14.69
C GLY A 37 12.28 -20.37 -14.24
N VAL A 38 12.41 -20.58 -12.92
CA VAL A 38 13.01 -21.80 -12.35
C VAL A 38 12.18 -23.04 -12.68
N ILE A 39 10.84 -22.96 -12.59
CA ILE A 39 9.94 -24.09 -12.94
C ILE A 39 10.11 -24.49 -14.41
N ARG A 40 10.22 -23.49 -15.30
CA ARG A 40 10.30 -23.70 -16.75
C ARG A 40 11.72 -24.01 -17.25
N SER A 41 12.71 -24.03 -16.36
CA SER A 41 14.08 -24.31 -16.72
C SER A 41 14.26 -25.79 -17.10
N GLU A 42 14.63 -26.03 -18.35
CA GLU A 42 15.03 -27.36 -18.83
C GLU A 42 16.51 -27.66 -18.54
N SER A 43 17.31 -26.63 -18.21
CA SER A 43 18.75 -26.74 -17.98
C SER A 43 19.16 -26.92 -16.52
N MET A 44 18.21 -26.89 -15.59
CA MET A 44 18.48 -27.08 -14.15
C MET A 44 18.04 -28.47 -13.72
N ASP A 45 18.91 -29.12 -12.95
CA ASP A 45 18.61 -30.38 -12.29
C ASP A 45 17.56 -30.19 -11.18
N ASP A 46 16.87 -31.27 -10.81
CA ASP A 46 15.75 -31.20 -9.86
C ASP A 46 16.19 -30.73 -8.46
N ASP A 47 17.39 -31.09 -8.03
CA ASP A 47 17.96 -30.63 -6.75
C ASP A 47 18.28 -29.12 -6.79
N GLU A 48 18.79 -28.61 -7.92
CA GLU A 48 19.03 -27.17 -8.11
C GLU A 48 17.73 -26.38 -8.14
N LYS A 49 16.67 -26.94 -8.75
CA LYS A 49 15.33 -26.35 -8.74
C LYS A 49 14.77 -26.27 -7.34
N ALA A 50 14.93 -27.32 -6.52
CA ALA A 50 14.46 -27.33 -5.14
C ALA A 50 15.12 -26.23 -4.29
N ILE A 51 16.44 -26.08 -4.40
CA ILE A 51 17.21 -25.04 -3.69
C ILE A 51 16.80 -23.64 -4.18
N ALA A 52 16.68 -23.44 -5.49
CA ALA A 52 16.25 -22.16 -6.06
C ALA A 52 14.82 -21.79 -5.66
N MET A 53 13.91 -22.78 -5.65
CA MET A 53 12.54 -22.65 -5.15
C MET A 53 12.49 -22.24 -3.69
N GLN A 54 13.27 -22.89 -2.83
CA GLN A 54 13.33 -22.58 -1.41
C GLN A 54 13.83 -21.15 -1.17
N LYS A 55 14.90 -20.74 -1.86
CA LYS A 55 15.45 -19.38 -1.78
C LYS A 55 14.43 -18.34 -2.26
N ASN A 56 13.73 -18.59 -3.36
CA ASN A 56 12.69 -17.70 -3.86
C ASN A 56 11.50 -17.61 -2.90
N SER A 57 11.12 -18.73 -2.27
CA SER A 57 10.04 -18.76 -1.27
C SER A 57 10.38 -17.92 -0.04
N LEU A 58 11.62 -18.02 0.47
CA LEU A 58 12.09 -17.19 1.59
C LEU A 58 12.12 -15.70 1.22
N ASN A 59 12.59 -15.37 0.02
CA ASN A 59 12.58 -14.00 -0.47
C ASN A 59 11.16 -13.45 -0.62
N MET A 60 10.24 -14.27 -1.13
CA MET A 60 8.83 -13.91 -1.25
C MET A 60 8.19 -13.66 0.12
N LEU A 61 8.43 -14.54 1.11
CA LEU A 61 7.96 -14.35 2.48
C LEU A 61 8.49 -13.05 3.10
N LYS A 62 9.79 -12.78 2.96
CA LYS A 62 10.41 -11.54 3.44
C LYS A 62 9.76 -10.31 2.81
N GLN A 63 9.49 -10.34 1.50
CA GLN A 63 8.89 -9.20 0.81
C GLN A 63 7.41 -9.02 1.14
N VAL A 64 6.66 -10.10 1.33
CA VAL A 64 5.27 -10.03 1.83
C VAL A 64 5.26 -9.39 3.22
N PHE A 65 6.14 -9.84 4.12
CA PHE A 65 6.23 -9.28 5.47
C PHE A 65 6.59 -7.79 5.45
N LEU A 66 7.58 -7.39 4.65
CA LEU A 66 7.92 -5.98 4.46
C LEU A 66 6.74 -5.18 3.87
N CYS A 67 6.01 -5.73 2.90
CA CYS A 67 4.83 -5.08 2.34
C CYS A 67 3.76 -4.83 3.41
N CYS A 68 3.45 -5.85 4.21
CA CYS A 68 2.50 -5.75 5.31
C CYS A 68 2.92 -4.69 6.33
N LEU A 69 4.19 -4.69 6.75
CA LEU A 69 4.70 -3.70 7.71
C LEU A 69 4.56 -2.27 7.18
N LYS A 70 4.84 -2.08 5.88
CA LYS A 70 4.70 -0.79 5.20
C LYS A 70 3.25 -0.30 5.14
N ILE A 71 2.32 -1.20 4.80
CA ILE A 71 0.89 -0.89 4.78
C ILE A 71 0.40 -0.57 6.20
N MET A 72 0.82 -1.34 7.20
CA MET A 72 0.50 -1.09 8.61
C MET A 72 0.99 0.27 9.09
N ALA A 73 2.20 0.68 8.69
CA ALA A 73 2.73 2.01 9.02
C ALA A 73 1.89 3.14 8.40
N ALA A 74 1.47 2.99 7.14
CA ALA A 74 0.58 3.96 6.48
C ALA A 74 -0.81 4.00 7.11
N LEU A 75 -1.38 2.85 7.46
CA LEU A 75 -2.65 2.74 8.19
C LEU A 75 -2.56 3.41 9.56
N PHE A 76 -1.48 3.16 10.31
CA PHE A 76 -1.28 3.78 11.62
C PHE A 76 -1.22 5.31 11.52
N GLY A 77 -0.46 5.85 10.57
CA GLY A 77 -0.41 7.31 10.37
C GLY A 77 -1.76 7.91 9.99
N SER A 78 -2.60 7.17 9.26
CA SER A 78 -3.95 7.59 8.91
C SER A 78 -4.92 7.49 10.09
N PHE A 79 -4.75 6.46 10.92
CA PHE A 79 -5.51 6.29 12.16
C PHE A 79 -5.26 7.43 13.15
N VAL A 80 -4.04 7.97 13.22
CA VAL A 80 -3.74 9.16 14.04
C VAL A 80 -4.65 10.35 13.68
N VAL A 81 -5.00 10.52 12.40
CA VAL A 81 -5.94 11.57 11.97
C VAL A 81 -7.34 11.32 12.54
N PHE A 82 -7.83 10.08 12.48
CA PHE A 82 -9.12 9.72 13.09
C PHE A 82 -9.12 9.88 14.59
N TYR A 83 -8.04 9.49 15.25
CA TYR A 83 -7.90 9.64 16.70
C TYR A 83 -7.88 11.11 17.13
N MET A 84 -7.17 11.97 16.38
CA MET A 84 -7.19 13.42 16.63
C MET A 84 -8.58 14.01 16.41
N ALA A 85 -9.32 13.56 15.39
CA ALA A 85 -10.69 14.00 15.16
C ALA A 85 -11.65 13.52 16.25
N HIS A 86 -11.40 12.35 16.85
CA HIS A 86 -12.15 11.87 18.01
C HIS A 86 -11.94 12.80 19.22
N ILE A 87 -10.69 13.13 19.54
CA ILE A 87 -10.35 13.99 20.68
C ILE A 87 -10.87 15.43 20.49
N THR A 88 -10.73 15.99 19.29
CA THR A 88 -10.97 17.42 19.03
C THR A 88 -12.35 17.73 18.47
N GLY A 89 -12.96 16.78 17.77
CA GLY A 89 -14.19 16.97 17.00
C GLY A 89 -15.46 16.48 17.69
N GLY A 90 -15.35 15.85 18.87
CA GLY A 90 -16.50 15.36 19.65
C GLY A 90 -17.24 14.17 19.02
N TRP A 91 -16.67 13.52 18.01
CA TRP A 91 -17.22 12.31 17.38
C TRP A 91 -16.66 11.06 18.03
N THR A 92 -17.45 10.00 18.14
CA THR A 92 -16.94 8.70 18.59
C THR A 92 -16.13 8.03 17.48
N LEU A 93 -15.21 7.12 17.85
CA LEU A 93 -14.45 6.35 16.87
C LEU A 93 -15.37 5.44 16.03
N GLU A 94 -16.44 4.91 16.63
CA GLU A 94 -17.42 4.07 15.95
C GLU A 94 -18.17 4.85 14.86
N GLU A 95 -18.65 6.05 15.16
CA GLU A 95 -19.29 6.93 14.19
C GLU A 95 -18.38 7.26 13.01
N LEU A 96 -17.11 7.58 13.29
CA LEU A 96 -16.12 7.85 12.25
C LEU A 96 -15.85 6.62 11.39
N ALA A 97 -15.76 5.43 12.00
CA ALA A 97 -15.56 4.18 11.29
C ALA A 97 -16.76 3.85 10.39
N LEU A 98 -17.99 3.90 10.92
CA LEU A 98 -19.23 3.66 10.16
C LEU A 98 -19.38 4.66 9.02
N TYR A 99 -19.04 5.93 9.25
CA TYR A 99 -19.07 6.94 8.21
C TYR A 99 -18.02 6.68 7.12
N SER A 100 -16.83 6.20 7.49
CA SER A 100 -15.73 5.92 6.54
C SER A 100 -16.03 4.75 5.58
N VAL A 101 -16.87 3.80 5.99
CA VAL A 101 -17.28 2.66 5.16
C VAL A 101 -18.56 2.93 4.35
N ASN A 102 -19.13 4.12 4.46
CA ASN A 102 -20.30 4.49 3.68
C ASN A 102 -19.96 4.49 2.17
N PRO A 103 -20.72 3.79 1.30
CA PRO A 103 -20.42 3.68 -0.12
C PRO A 103 -20.27 5.03 -0.85
N ILE A 104 -21.10 6.02 -0.50
CA ILE A 104 -21.06 7.36 -1.11
C ILE A 104 -19.76 8.07 -0.74
N VAL A 105 -19.37 7.97 0.53
CA VAL A 105 -18.12 8.56 1.03
C VAL A 105 -16.92 7.88 0.37
N LEU A 106 -16.93 6.55 0.25
CA LEU A 106 -15.88 5.79 -0.42
C LEU A 106 -15.71 6.21 -1.89
N ILE A 107 -16.81 6.33 -2.65
CA ILE A 107 -16.76 6.79 -4.04
C ILE A 107 -16.14 8.19 -4.12
N ALA A 108 -16.56 9.11 -3.25
CA ALA A 108 -16.02 10.47 -3.23
C ALA A 108 -14.53 10.50 -2.88
N VAL A 109 -14.09 9.69 -1.91
CA VAL A 109 -12.67 9.52 -1.55
C VAL A 109 -11.87 8.96 -2.71
N VAL A 110 -12.37 7.94 -3.41
CA VAL A 110 -11.69 7.36 -4.59
C VAL A 110 -11.51 8.41 -5.68
N ILE A 111 -12.55 9.16 -6.02
CA ILE A 111 -12.47 10.24 -7.01
C ILE A 111 -11.42 11.27 -6.58
N LEU A 112 -11.46 11.69 -5.31
CA LEU A 112 -10.50 12.65 -4.76
C LEU A 112 -9.06 12.14 -4.83
N LEU A 113 -8.80 10.89 -4.45
CA LEU A 113 -7.45 10.30 -4.50
C LEU A 113 -6.92 10.18 -5.93
N VAL A 114 -7.79 9.84 -6.89
CA VAL A 114 -7.41 9.81 -8.31
C VAL A 114 -7.04 11.21 -8.81
N VAL A 115 -7.86 12.22 -8.50
CA VAL A 115 -7.59 13.62 -8.88
C VAL A 115 -6.32 14.12 -8.21
N TYR A 116 -6.17 13.90 -6.90
CA TYR A 116 -4.99 14.26 -6.13
C TYR A 116 -3.72 13.60 -6.70
N GLY A 117 -3.77 12.29 -6.98
CA GLY A 117 -2.67 11.56 -7.59
C GLY A 117 -2.24 12.12 -8.95
N LYS A 118 -3.21 12.48 -9.81
CA LYS A 118 -2.94 13.15 -11.10
C LYS A 118 -2.27 14.51 -10.93
N ILE A 119 -2.80 15.35 -10.04
CA ILE A 119 -2.24 16.68 -9.75
C ILE A 119 -0.82 16.54 -9.19
N ARG A 120 -0.64 15.70 -8.18
CA ARG A 120 0.67 15.41 -7.58
C ARG A 120 1.68 14.96 -8.63
N HIS A 121 1.29 14.05 -9.52
CA HIS A 121 2.17 13.59 -10.60
C HIS A 121 2.52 14.73 -11.57
N ALA A 122 1.56 15.57 -11.96
CA ALA A 122 1.82 16.71 -12.84
C ALA A 122 2.74 17.77 -12.20
N VAL A 123 2.64 17.97 -10.88
CA VAL A 123 3.39 19.00 -10.14
C VAL A 123 4.79 18.50 -9.73
N ILE A 124 4.87 17.29 -9.16
CA ILE A 124 6.11 16.72 -8.61
C ILE A 124 6.88 15.94 -9.67
N GLY A 125 6.18 15.29 -10.61
CA GLY A 125 6.80 14.51 -11.68
C GLY A 125 7.64 15.36 -12.65
N LYS A 126 7.38 16.66 -12.75
CA LYS A 126 8.20 17.61 -13.51
C LYS A 126 9.52 18.01 -12.84
N ARG A 127 9.75 17.66 -11.57
CA ARG A 127 10.99 18.01 -10.83
C ARG A 127 12.03 16.88 -10.78
N ILE A 128 11.72 15.70 -11.34
CA ILE A 128 12.59 14.50 -11.27
C ILE A 128 12.78 13.88 -12.67
N GLN A 129 12.66 14.69 -13.72
CA GLN A 129 13.25 14.44 -15.03
C GLN A 129 14.35 15.46 -15.25
#